data_AF-A0AAU4L6R6-F1
#
_entry.id   AF-A0AAU4L6R6-F1
#
_cell.length_a   1.000
_cell.length_b   1.000
_cell.length_c   1.000
_cell.angle_alpha   90.00
_cell.angle_beta   90.00
_cell.angle_gamma   90.00
#
_symmetry.space_group_name_H-M   'P 1'
#
loop_
_entity.id
_entity.type
_entity.pdbx_description
1 polymer ?
#
loop_
_entity_poly.entity_id
_entity_poly.type
_entity_poly.pdbx_seq_one_letter_code
_entity_poly.pdbx_strand_id
1 'polypeptide(L)'
;MTAQSPKQEVQLGMPQLPAPDYPADVRARLEADAKEIIARYPDSRSALLPLLHLVQAEEGHVTRTGVRFCAEMLSLTTAEVTAVSTFYSMYRRKPSGDYQVGVCTNTLCAVMGGDAIFEGLKEHLGVGNNETTEDGKVTLEHIECNAACDFAPVVMVNWEFFDNQTVESAKQLVDDLRAGEQVTPTRGAPLCTYQETARILAGFPDERPGAVEAGGGAGPASLVGLRLARGEAPRVVHPRDAEEGE
;
A
#
# COMPACT_ATOMS: atom_id res chain seq x y z
N MET A 1 42.26 -29.33 -36.99
CA MET A 1 41.96 -28.99 -35.58
C MET A 1 40.99 -27.82 -35.59
N THR A 2 39.70 -28.11 -35.67
CA THR A 2 38.63 -27.09 -35.67
C THR A 2 38.31 -26.76 -34.22
N ALA A 3 38.74 -25.57 -33.78
CA ALA A 3 38.37 -25.02 -32.49
C ALA A 3 36.85 -24.75 -32.47
N GLN A 4 36.11 -25.53 -31.69
CA GLN A 4 34.73 -25.22 -31.36
C GLN A 4 34.74 -24.14 -30.28
N SER A 5 34.33 -22.93 -30.64
CA SER A 5 33.96 -21.92 -29.65
C SER A 5 32.80 -22.45 -28.80
N PRO A 6 32.86 -22.34 -27.46
CA PRO A 6 31.76 -22.76 -26.60
C PRO A 6 30.54 -21.87 -26.88
N LYS A 7 29.41 -22.50 -27.17
CA LYS A 7 28.12 -21.81 -27.29
C LYS A 7 27.80 -21.21 -25.93
N GLN A 8 27.90 -19.89 -25.80
CA GLN A 8 27.25 -19.17 -24.70
C GLN A 8 25.74 -19.41 -24.83
N GLU A 9 25.18 -20.19 -23.92
CA GLU A 9 23.74 -20.26 -23.74
C GLU A 9 23.25 -18.88 -23.31
N VAL A 10 22.52 -18.22 -24.20
CA VAL A 10 21.71 -17.06 -23.85
C VAL A 10 20.58 -17.59 -22.97
N GLN A 11 20.70 -17.43 -21.65
CA GLN A 11 19.57 -17.64 -20.74
C GLN A 11 18.50 -16.61 -21.09
N LEU A 12 17.42 -17.08 -21.73
CA LEU A 12 16.28 -16.30 -22.23
C LEU A 12 15.44 -15.61 -21.13
N GLY A 13 15.95 -15.44 -19.92
CA GLY A 13 15.22 -14.83 -18.79
C GLY A 13 13.93 -15.58 -18.43
N MET A 14 13.73 -16.80 -18.94
CA MET A 14 12.54 -17.60 -18.66
C MET A 14 12.58 -18.03 -17.20
N PRO A 15 11.55 -17.71 -16.40
CA PRO A 15 11.53 -18.05 -14.99
C PRO A 15 11.61 -19.56 -14.81
N GLN A 16 12.54 -20.01 -13.96
CA GLN A 16 12.68 -21.43 -13.63
C GLN A 16 11.37 -21.94 -13.00
N LEU A 17 10.87 -23.05 -13.56
CA LEU A 17 9.69 -23.78 -13.10
C LEU A 17 10.12 -25.17 -12.59
N PRO A 18 9.56 -25.65 -11.47
CA PRO A 18 8.65 -24.92 -10.58
C PRO A 18 9.37 -23.79 -9.82
N ALA A 19 8.59 -22.90 -9.19
CA ALA A 19 9.14 -21.92 -8.25
C ALA A 19 9.89 -22.64 -7.12
N PRO A 20 10.93 -22.02 -6.52
CA PRO A 20 11.63 -22.62 -5.38
C PRO A 20 10.70 -22.69 -4.16
N ASP A 21 10.90 -23.70 -3.30
CA ASP A 21 10.18 -23.82 -2.03
C ASP A 21 10.65 -22.74 -1.04
N TYR A 22 9.74 -22.32 -0.15
CA TYR A 22 10.15 -21.57 1.03
C TYR A 22 11.11 -22.43 1.89
N PRO A 23 12.07 -21.81 2.59
CA PRO A 23 12.79 -22.47 3.68
C PRO A 23 11.81 -23.16 4.63
N ALA A 24 12.19 -24.32 5.18
CA ALA A 24 11.27 -25.17 5.93
C ALA A 24 10.66 -24.47 7.17
N ASP A 25 11.45 -23.63 7.84
CA ASP A 25 11.02 -22.81 8.98
C ASP A 25 10.03 -21.71 8.57
N VAL A 26 10.30 -21.02 7.45
CA VAL A 26 9.39 -20.01 6.87
C VAL A 26 8.08 -20.67 6.46
N ARG A 27 8.15 -21.79 5.73
CA ARG A 27 6.96 -22.54 5.32
C ARG A 27 6.12 -22.97 6.52
N ALA A 28 6.75 -23.52 7.57
CA ALA A 28 6.04 -23.97 8.77
C ALA A 28 5.29 -22.82 9.47
N ARG A 29 5.90 -21.64 9.59
CA ARG A 29 5.25 -20.44 10.15
C ARG A 29 4.08 -19.98 9.27
N LEU A 30 4.29 -19.86 7.96
CA LEU A 30 3.23 -19.45 7.03
C LEU A 30 2.06 -20.45 7.00
N GLU A 31 2.32 -21.76 7.06
CA GLU A 31 1.26 -22.77 7.11
C GLU A 31 0.41 -22.67 8.39
N ALA A 32 1.01 -22.32 9.52
CA ALA A 32 0.28 -22.10 10.78
C ALA A 32 -0.63 -20.87 10.65
N ASP A 33 -0.09 -19.73 10.23
CA ASP A 33 -0.82 -18.49 10.02
C ASP A 33 -1.93 -18.66 8.96
N ALA A 34 -1.64 -19.35 7.86
CA ALA A 34 -2.60 -19.65 6.81
C ALA A 34 -3.79 -20.47 7.30
N LYS A 35 -3.57 -21.47 8.15
CA LYS A 35 -4.66 -22.27 8.74
C LYS A 35 -5.57 -21.43 9.61
N GLU A 36 -5.02 -20.48 10.36
CA GLU A 36 -5.82 -19.54 11.15
C GLU A 36 -6.70 -18.66 10.26
N ILE A 37 -6.13 -18.10 9.18
CA ILE A 37 -6.89 -17.30 8.22
C ILE A 37 -8.00 -18.12 7.58
N ILE A 38 -7.69 -19.34 7.09
CA ILE A 38 -8.65 -20.22 6.44
C ILE A 38 -9.82 -20.56 7.37
N ALA A 39 -9.54 -20.79 8.66
CA ALA A 39 -10.56 -21.13 9.65
C ALA A 39 -11.61 -20.03 9.88
N ARG A 40 -11.36 -18.79 9.43
CA ARG A 40 -12.30 -17.66 9.54
C ARG A 40 -13.42 -17.72 8.50
N TYR A 41 -13.31 -18.60 7.50
CA TYR A 41 -14.24 -18.69 6.38
C TYR A 41 -14.89 -20.07 6.29
N PRO A 42 -16.18 -20.16 5.90
CA PRO A 42 -16.83 -21.43 5.63
C PRO A 42 -16.31 -22.12 4.35
N ASP A 43 -15.86 -21.33 3.37
CA ASP A 43 -15.22 -21.80 2.14
C ASP A 43 -13.76 -21.33 2.15
N SER A 44 -12.81 -22.27 2.01
CA SER A 44 -11.38 -21.97 2.03
C SER A 44 -10.97 -21.02 0.91
N ARG A 45 -11.64 -21.04 -0.25
CA ARG A 45 -11.35 -20.14 -1.37
C ARG A 45 -11.49 -18.67 -0.96
N SER A 46 -12.38 -18.35 -0.02
CA SER A 46 -12.56 -16.98 0.48
C SER A 46 -11.33 -16.43 1.24
N ALA A 47 -10.41 -17.29 1.68
CA ALA A 47 -9.18 -16.88 2.33
C ALA A 47 -8.07 -16.43 1.35
N LEU A 48 -8.29 -16.48 0.04
CA LEU A 48 -7.25 -16.15 -0.96
C LEU A 48 -6.71 -14.73 -0.81
N LEU A 49 -7.58 -13.74 -0.61
CA LEU A 49 -7.17 -12.34 -0.49
C LEU A 49 -6.26 -12.10 0.74
N PRO A 50 -6.65 -12.52 1.96
CA PRO A 50 -5.76 -12.39 3.12
C PRO A 50 -4.50 -13.27 3.02
N LEU A 51 -4.55 -14.44 2.37
CA LEU A 51 -3.35 -15.25 2.12
C LEU A 51 -2.35 -14.56 1.19
N LEU A 52 -2.82 -13.82 0.18
CA LEU A 52 -1.95 -13.00 -0.67
C LEU A 52 -1.28 -11.87 0.13
N HIS A 53 -1.98 -11.27 1.10
CA HIS A 53 -1.35 -10.35 2.04
C HIS A 53 -0.35 -11.04 2.98
N LEU A 54 -0.63 -12.27 3.42
CA LEU A 54 0.28 -13.04 4.27
C LEU A 54 1.63 -13.34 3.58
N VAL A 55 1.61 -13.81 2.33
CA VAL A 55 2.87 -14.07 1.59
C VAL A 55 3.60 -12.76 1.27
N GLN A 56 2.85 -11.68 1.02
CA GLN A 56 3.43 -10.34 0.84
C GLN A 56 4.05 -9.80 2.13
N ALA A 57 3.53 -10.15 3.31
CA ALA A 57 4.15 -9.80 4.58
C ALA A 57 5.52 -10.47 4.76
N GLU A 58 5.68 -11.70 4.29
CA GLU A 58 6.97 -12.42 4.37
C GLU A 58 8.00 -11.87 3.36
N GLU A 59 7.59 -11.54 2.13
CA GLU A 59 8.52 -11.24 1.03
C GLU A 59 8.48 -9.80 0.50
N GLY A 60 7.62 -8.94 1.07
CA GLY A 60 7.36 -7.57 0.59
C GLY A 60 6.55 -7.49 -0.71
N HIS A 61 6.34 -8.62 -1.40
CA HIS A 61 5.56 -8.72 -2.63
C HIS A 61 5.12 -10.17 -2.87
N VAL A 62 4.11 -10.37 -3.72
CA VAL A 62 3.61 -11.68 -4.12
C VAL A 62 4.56 -12.33 -5.14
N THR A 63 5.42 -13.24 -4.67
CA THR A 63 6.34 -14.01 -5.51
C THR A 63 5.65 -15.23 -6.14
N ARG A 64 6.35 -15.89 -7.08
CA ARG A 64 5.89 -17.20 -7.61
C ARG A 64 5.83 -18.28 -6.52
N THR A 65 6.69 -18.19 -5.51
CA THR A 65 6.69 -19.10 -4.36
C THR A 65 5.44 -18.87 -3.51
N GLY A 66 5.10 -17.61 -3.24
CA GLY A 66 3.86 -17.23 -2.54
C GLY A 66 2.59 -17.64 -3.31
N VAL A 67 2.55 -17.44 -4.63
CA VAL A 67 1.44 -17.91 -5.49
C VAL A 67 1.23 -19.41 -5.36
N ARG A 68 2.31 -20.20 -5.42
CA ARG A 68 2.24 -21.65 -5.29
C ARG A 68 1.83 -22.06 -3.88
N PHE A 69 2.35 -21.40 -2.85
CA PHE A 69 1.94 -21.63 -1.47
C PHE A 69 0.43 -21.42 -1.27
N CYS A 70 -0.13 -20.31 -1.75
CA CYS A 70 -1.58 -20.06 -1.68
C CYS A 70 -2.39 -21.10 -2.46
N ALA A 71 -1.90 -21.51 -3.63
CA ALA A 71 -2.53 -22.56 -4.45
C ALA A 71 -2.59 -23.90 -3.70
N GLU A 72 -1.49 -24.31 -3.06
CA GLU A 72 -1.41 -25.52 -2.24
C GLU A 72 -2.35 -25.46 -1.02
N MET A 73 -2.33 -24.35 -0.27
CA MET A 73 -3.15 -24.19 0.95
C MET A 73 -4.65 -24.19 0.66
N LEU A 74 -5.07 -23.73 -0.52
CA LEU A 74 -6.49 -23.58 -0.89
C LEU A 74 -6.98 -24.63 -1.89
N SER A 75 -6.13 -25.57 -2.31
CA SER A 75 -6.46 -26.51 -3.40
C SER A 75 -6.90 -25.80 -4.69
N LEU A 76 -6.24 -24.69 -5.03
CA LEU A 76 -6.45 -23.91 -6.26
C LEU A 76 -5.31 -24.17 -7.25
N THR A 77 -5.51 -23.75 -8.50
CA THR A 77 -4.42 -23.68 -9.47
C THR A 77 -3.60 -22.41 -9.28
N THR A 78 -2.31 -22.44 -9.64
CA THR A 78 -1.46 -21.23 -9.66
C THR A 78 -1.99 -20.18 -10.64
N ALA A 79 -2.71 -20.59 -11.69
CA ALA A 79 -3.36 -19.69 -12.64
C ALA A 79 -4.50 -18.89 -11.98
N GLU A 80 -5.35 -19.54 -11.18
CA GLU A 80 -6.42 -18.85 -10.43
C GLU A 80 -5.86 -17.84 -9.44
N VAL A 81 -4.82 -18.23 -8.70
CA VAL A 81 -4.15 -17.34 -7.73
C VAL A 81 -3.51 -16.15 -8.46
N THR A 82 -2.81 -16.41 -9.58
CA THR A 82 -2.19 -15.36 -10.40
C THR A 82 -3.24 -14.39 -10.95
N ALA A 83 -4.39 -14.90 -11.41
CA ALA A 83 -5.47 -14.05 -11.91
C ALA A 83 -5.91 -13.04 -10.83
N VAL A 84 -6.13 -13.51 -9.59
CA VAL A 84 -6.52 -12.65 -8.47
C VAL A 84 -5.40 -11.68 -8.07
N SER A 85 -4.15 -12.14 -7.96
CA SER A 85 -3.02 -11.28 -7.59
C SER A 85 -2.66 -10.24 -8.66
N THR A 86 -3.13 -10.42 -9.90
CA THR A 86 -2.97 -9.42 -10.97
C THR A 86 -4.17 -8.50 -11.13
N PHE A 87 -5.33 -8.90 -10.61
CA PHE A 87 -6.57 -8.13 -10.69
C PHE A 87 -6.61 -6.99 -9.67
N TYR A 88 -6.22 -7.27 -8.42
CA TYR A 88 -6.18 -6.25 -7.37
C TYR A 88 -4.81 -5.53 -7.34
N SER A 89 -4.83 -4.20 -7.38
CA SER A 89 -3.63 -3.36 -7.33
C SER A 89 -2.84 -3.46 -6.02
N MET A 90 -3.52 -3.86 -4.94
CA MET A 90 -2.96 -3.96 -3.58
C MET A 90 -1.86 -5.02 -3.44
N TYR A 91 -1.79 -5.97 -4.38
CA TYR A 91 -0.79 -7.03 -4.39
C TYR A 91 0.39 -6.65 -5.27
N ARG A 92 1.53 -6.38 -4.64
CA ARG A 92 2.78 -6.08 -5.35
C ARG A 92 3.29 -7.33 -6.02
N ARG A 93 3.72 -7.21 -7.27
CA ARG A 93 4.32 -8.32 -8.05
C ARG A 93 5.81 -8.12 -8.32
N LYS A 94 6.37 -7.03 -7.79
CA LYS A 94 7.78 -6.65 -7.84
C LYS A 94 8.21 -6.21 -6.43
N PRO A 95 9.49 -6.33 -6.08
CA PRO A 95 10.02 -5.79 -4.84
C PRO A 95 9.63 -4.31 -4.68
N SER A 96 9.26 -3.94 -3.46
CA SER A 96 8.83 -2.60 -3.11
C SER A 96 9.55 -2.15 -1.85
N GLY A 97 9.63 -0.84 -1.63
CA GLY A 97 10.29 -0.28 -0.46
C GLY A 97 9.48 -0.43 0.82
N ASP A 98 10.11 -0.06 1.93
CA ASP A 98 9.52 -0.06 3.27
C ASP A 98 8.22 0.75 3.33
N TYR A 99 8.10 1.82 2.53
CA TYR A 99 6.98 2.73 2.49
C TYR A 99 6.40 2.85 1.07
N GLN A 100 5.13 2.43 0.91
CA GLN A 100 4.33 2.70 -0.28
C GLN A 100 3.71 4.08 -0.15
N VAL A 101 4.22 5.05 -0.90
CA VAL A 101 3.74 6.43 -0.92
C VAL A 101 2.83 6.61 -2.13
N GLY A 102 1.53 6.60 -1.89
CA GLY A 102 0.51 6.74 -2.92
C GLY A 102 -0.10 8.14 -2.95
N VAL A 103 -0.15 8.78 -4.11
CA VAL A 103 -0.77 10.12 -4.28
C VAL A 103 -2.09 9.98 -5.00
N CYS A 104 -3.18 10.45 -4.39
CA CYS A 104 -4.49 10.48 -5.04
C CYS A 104 -4.52 11.60 -6.08
N THR A 105 -4.85 11.25 -7.31
CA THR A 105 -4.95 12.14 -8.48
C THR A 105 -6.33 12.08 -9.13
N ASN A 106 -7.30 11.44 -8.46
CA ASN A 106 -8.68 11.44 -8.92
C ASN A 106 -9.30 12.85 -8.78
N THR A 107 -10.42 13.10 -9.45
CA THR A 107 -10.93 14.44 -9.82
C THR A 107 -10.77 15.52 -8.76
N LEU A 108 -11.23 15.28 -7.53
CA LEU A 108 -11.14 16.31 -6.48
C LEU A 108 -9.70 16.55 -6.03
N CYS A 109 -8.90 15.50 -5.83
CA CYS A 109 -7.50 15.67 -5.45
C CYS A 109 -6.70 16.32 -6.58
N ALA A 110 -6.93 15.95 -7.84
CA ALA A 110 -6.33 16.62 -9.00
C ALA A 110 -6.59 18.14 -8.99
N VAL A 111 -7.85 18.55 -8.84
CA VAL A 111 -8.24 19.98 -8.77
C VAL A 111 -7.56 20.69 -7.59
N MET A 112 -7.38 19.99 -6.46
CA MET A 112 -6.76 20.53 -5.27
C MET A 112 -5.22 20.50 -5.27
N GLY A 113 -4.58 19.91 -6.30
CA GLY A 113 -3.12 19.87 -6.46
C GLY A 113 -2.45 18.49 -6.35
N GLY A 114 -3.22 17.40 -6.35
CA GLY A 114 -2.72 16.03 -6.31
C GLY A 114 -1.77 15.68 -7.46
N ASP A 115 -2.07 16.13 -8.68
CA ASP A 115 -1.18 15.93 -9.84
C ASP A 115 0.17 16.64 -9.65
N ALA A 116 0.14 17.85 -9.09
CA ALA A 116 1.35 18.62 -8.79
C ALA A 116 2.19 17.95 -7.70
N ILE A 117 1.55 17.35 -6.68
CA ILE A 117 2.24 16.56 -5.65
C ILE A 117 2.92 15.35 -6.29
N PHE A 118 2.19 14.59 -7.12
CA PHE A 118 2.73 13.38 -7.74
C PHE A 118 3.94 13.68 -8.64
N GLU A 119 3.83 14.68 -9.53
CA GLU A 119 4.96 15.09 -10.37
C GLU A 119 6.12 15.68 -9.56
N GLY A 120 5.81 16.49 -8.53
CA GLY A 120 6.83 17.04 -7.64
C GLY A 120 7.61 15.97 -6.87
N LEU A 121 6.96 14.88 -6.48
CA LEU A 121 7.60 13.73 -5.84
C LEU A 121 8.42 12.89 -6.82
N LYS A 122 7.95 12.68 -8.05
CA LYS A 122 8.73 11.99 -9.10
C LYS A 122 10.05 12.69 -9.36
N GLU A 123 10.02 14.02 -9.51
CA GLU A 123 11.23 14.83 -9.72
C GLU A 123 12.16 14.79 -8.50
N HIS A 124 11.59 14.90 -7.29
CA HIS A 124 12.36 14.95 -6.04
C HIS A 124 13.05 13.61 -5.73
N LEU A 125 12.35 12.51 -5.93
CA LEU A 125 12.83 11.16 -5.63
C LEU A 125 13.60 10.52 -6.80
N GLY A 126 13.47 11.06 -8.01
CA GLY A 126 14.09 10.50 -9.21
C GLY A 126 13.49 9.16 -9.66
N VAL A 127 12.23 8.89 -9.30
CA VAL A 127 11.53 7.63 -9.61
C VAL A 127 10.22 7.89 -10.35
N GLY A 128 9.80 6.94 -11.19
CA GLY A 128 8.51 6.95 -11.85
C GLY A 128 7.36 6.35 -11.03
N ASN A 129 6.20 6.21 -11.68
CA ASN A 129 5.06 5.50 -11.09
C ASN A 129 5.41 4.02 -10.88
N ASN A 130 5.12 3.49 -9.69
CA ASN A 130 5.40 2.12 -9.28
C ASN A 130 6.90 1.75 -9.25
N GLU A 131 7.77 2.75 -9.11
CA GLU A 131 9.21 2.58 -8.97
C GLU A 131 9.66 2.89 -7.54
N THR A 132 10.78 2.29 -7.14
CA THR A 132 11.33 2.37 -5.78
C THR A 132 12.65 3.14 -5.81
N THR A 133 12.87 3.97 -4.81
CA THR A 133 14.13 4.71 -4.62
C THR A 133 15.33 3.77 -4.48
N GLU A 134 16.53 4.24 -4.82
CA GLU A 134 17.77 3.43 -4.79
C GLU A 134 18.11 2.90 -3.39
N ASP A 135 17.72 3.62 -2.34
CA ASP A 135 17.87 3.21 -0.94
C ASP A 135 16.85 2.16 -0.48
N GLY A 136 15.92 1.77 -1.35
CA GLY A 136 14.89 0.77 -1.07
C GLY A 136 13.81 1.23 -0.08
N LYS A 137 13.72 2.52 0.24
CA LYS A 137 12.80 3.02 1.27
C LYS A 137 11.41 3.37 0.75
N VAL A 138 11.31 4.09 -0.36
CA VAL A 138 10.04 4.62 -0.85
C VAL A 138 9.72 4.03 -2.21
N THR A 139 8.52 3.44 -2.35
CA THR A 139 7.91 3.19 -3.66
C THR A 139 6.84 4.23 -3.89
N LEU A 140 6.95 4.98 -5.00
CA LEU A 140 6.00 6.01 -5.36
C LEU A 140 4.88 5.42 -6.24
N GLU A 141 3.64 5.66 -5.89
CA GLU A 141 2.47 5.17 -6.64
C GLU A 141 1.48 6.29 -6.92
N HIS A 142 0.97 6.31 -8.15
CA HIS A 142 -0.24 7.03 -8.49
C HIS A 142 -1.44 6.17 -8.09
N ILE A 143 -2.25 6.65 -7.15
CA ILE A 143 -3.43 5.92 -6.66
C ILE A 143 -4.73 6.61 -7.07
N GLU A 144 -5.77 5.80 -7.19
CA GLU A 144 -7.13 6.27 -7.44
C GLU A 144 -7.79 6.77 -6.15
N CYS A 145 -9.10 7.05 -6.21
CA CYS A 145 -9.86 7.59 -5.08
C CYS A 145 -9.84 6.67 -3.83
N ASN A 146 -9.39 7.22 -2.69
CA ASN A 146 -9.42 6.56 -1.37
C ASN A 146 -10.55 7.06 -0.46
N ALA A 147 -11.59 7.65 -1.05
CA ALA A 147 -12.79 8.14 -0.34
C ALA A 147 -12.52 9.14 0.82
N ALA A 148 -11.41 9.88 0.76
CA ALA A 148 -11.04 10.93 1.71
C ALA A 148 -11.14 12.33 1.09
N CYS A 149 -12.15 12.53 0.23
CA CYS A 149 -12.37 13.75 -0.53
C CYS A 149 -12.52 15.01 0.35
N ASP A 150 -13.08 14.88 1.54
CA ASP A 150 -13.22 15.98 2.51
C ASP A 150 -11.88 16.54 3.02
N PHE A 151 -10.77 15.87 2.69
CA PHE A 151 -9.41 16.15 3.16
C PHE A 151 -8.40 16.29 2.00
N ALA A 152 -8.86 16.47 0.77
CA ALA A 152 -8.03 16.59 -0.42
C ALA A 152 -7.07 17.81 -0.36
N PRO A 153 -5.84 17.71 -0.91
CA PRO A 153 -5.21 16.52 -1.52
C PRO A 153 -4.75 15.49 -0.48
N VAL A 154 -4.89 14.21 -0.83
CA VAL A 154 -4.55 13.09 0.06
C VAL A 154 -3.37 12.31 -0.50
N VAL A 155 -2.37 12.12 0.36
CA VAL A 155 -1.29 11.13 0.19
C VAL A 155 -1.55 9.99 1.17
N MET A 156 -1.24 8.77 0.79
CA MET A 156 -1.26 7.60 1.67
C MET A 156 0.13 7.02 1.80
N VAL A 157 0.50 6.64 3.01
CA VAL A 157 1.73 5.88 3.27
C VAL A 157 1.35 4.60 3.97
N ASN A 158 1.60 3.46 3.32
CA ASN A 158 1.26 2.14 3.87
C ASN A 158 -0.16 2.06 4.47
N TRP A 159 -1.15 2.53 3.71
CA TRP A 159 -2.57 2.55 4.08
C TRP A 159 -3.01 3.57 5.14
N GLU A 160 -2.09 4.39 5.63
CA GLU A 160 -2.41 5.48 6.55
C GLU A 160 -2.52 6.82 5.82
N PHE A 161 -3.41 7.69 6.30
CA PHE A 161 -3.76 8.93 5.61
C PHE A 161 -2.87 10.10 6.02
N PHE A 162 -2.42 10.85 5.00
CA PHE A 162 -1.79 12.16 5.10
C PHE A 162 -2.66 13.15 4.33
N ASP A 163 -3.46 13.86 5.09
CA ASP A 163 -4.50 14.77 4.61
C ASP A 163 -3.93 16.17 4.30
N ASN A 164 -4.67 16.94 3.48
CA ASN A 164 -4.39 18.34 3.15
C ASN A 164 -2.93 18.60 2.71
N GLN A 165 -2.35 17.67 1.96
CA GLN A 165 -0.95 17.75 1.56
C GLN A 165 -0.71 18.83 0.52
N THR A 166 0.47 19.43 0.57
CA THR A 166 1.04 20.28 -0.49
C THR A 166 2.26 19.58 -1.09
N VAL A 167 2.80 20.14 -2.17
CA VAL A 167 4.05 19.63 -2.78
C VAL A 167 5.19 19.63 -1.76
N GLU A 168 5.31 20.70 -0.99
CA GLU A 168 6.36 20.88 0.02
C GLU A 168 6.19 19.90 1.18
N SER A 169 4.98 19.77 1.71
CA SER A 169 4.72 18.85 2.83
C SER A 169 4.92 17.39 2.42
N ALA A 170 4.54 17.03 1.18
CA ALA A 170 4.77 15.70 0.64
C ALA A 170 6.27 15.39 0.43
N LYS A 171 7.06 16.37 -0.01
CA LYS A 171 8.52 16.23 -0.11
C LYS A 171 9.16 16.03 1.26
N GLN A 172 8.77 16.84 2.24
CA GLN A 172 9.23 16.66 3.62
C GLN A 172 8.87 15.28 4.15
N LEU A 173 7.61 14.84 3.93
CA LEU A 173 7.13 13.52 4.34
C LEU A 173 8.03 12.39 3.80
N VAL A 174 8.37 12.40 2.50
CA VAL A 174 9.22 11.34 1.93
C VAL A 174 10.67 11.43 2.39
N ASP A 175 11.19 12.62 2.66
CA ASP A 175 12.54 12.81 3.19
C ASP A 175 12.64 12.30 4.63
N ASP A 176 11.65 12.60 5.47
CA ASP A 176 11.55 12.11 6.85
C ASP A 176 11.49 10.57 6.89
N LEU A 177 10.67 9.96 6.03
CA LEU A 177 10.58 8.51 5.90
C LEU A 177 11.91 7.86 5.51
N ARG A 178 12.65 8.49 4.58
CA ARG A 178 13.96 8.00 4.13
C ARG A 178 15.05 8.20 5.17
N ALA A 179 14.98 9.26 5.95
CA ALA A 179 15.86 9.53 7.09
C ALA A 179 15.56 8.63 8.30
N GLY A 180 14.42 7.92 8.30
CA GLY A 180 13.98 7.09 9.41
C GLY A 180 13.42 7.90 10.59
N GLU A 181 12.98 9.13 10.32
CA GLU A 181 12.31 9.96 11.32
C GLU A 181 10.90 9.44 11.62
N GLN A 182 10.42 9.75 12.82
CA GLN A 182 9.08 9.34 13.22
C GLN A 182 8.03 10.22 12.53
N VAL A 183 7.38 9.66 11.52
CA VAL A 183 6.27 10.29 10.81
C VAL A 183 4.94 9.82 11.41
N THR A 184 4.06 10.78 11.70
CA THR A 184 2.72 10.50 12.26
C THR A 184 1.64 10.80 11.20
N PRO A 185 0.78 9.83 10.85
CA PRO A 185 -0.36 10.07 9.96
C PRO A 185 -1.33 11.12 10.53
N THR A 186 -1.99 11.86 9.65
CA THR A 186 -3.06 12.79 10.09
C THR A 186 -4.27 12.02 10.60
N ARG A 187 -4.54 10.86 10.00
CA ARG A 187 -5.57 9.92 10.43
C ARG A 187 -5.10 8.49 10.24
N GLY A 188 -5.30 7.69 11.27
CA GLY A 188 -5.05 6.26 11.27
C GLY A 188 -3.95 5.85 12.25
N ALA A 189 -3.46 4.61 12.11
CA ALA A 189 -2.54 4.00 13.07
C ALA A 189 -1.10 4.49 12.87
N PRO A 190 -0.19 4.31 13.86
CA PRO A 190 1.22 4.62 13.67
C PRO A 190 1.80 3.83 12.50
N LEU A 191 2.62 4.48 11.66
CA LEU A 191 3.25 3.83 10.52
C LEU A 191 4.10 2.62 10.92
N CYS A 192 4.09 1.60 10.08
CA CYS A 192 5.03 0.47 10.08
C CYS A 192 5.56 0.27 8.67
N THR A 193 6.49 -0.68 8.51
CA THR A 193 6.95 -1.12 7.19
C THR A 193 5.81 -1.78 6.41
N TYR A 194 5.93 -1.81 5.08
CA TYR A 194 4.92 -2.39 4.21
C TYR A 194 4.66 -3.87 4.51
N GLN A 195 5.69 -4.61 4.92
CA GLN A 195 5.58 -6.01 5.32
C GLN A 195 4.71 -6.18 6.57
N GLU A 196 4.91 -5.33 7.58
CA GLU A 196 4.10 -5.31 8.80
C GLU A 196 2.65 -4.90 8.49
N THR A 197 2.45 -3.87 7.66
CA THR A 197 1.12 -3.49 7.16
C THR A 197 0.44 -4.65 6.43
N ALA A 198 1.16 -5.38 5.58
CA ALA A 198 0.61 -6.55 4.88
C ALA A 198 0.21 -7.66 5.87
N ARG A 199 0.94 -7.84 6.97
CA ARG A 199 0.54 -8.78 8.05
C ARG A 199 -0.77 -8.35 8.70
N ILE A 200 -0.95 -7.06 8.95
CA ILE A 200 -2.20 -6.50 9.50
C ILE A 200 -3.35 -6.70 8.51
N LEU A 201 -3.13 -6.45 7.21
CA LEU A 201 -4.12 -6.66 6.15
C LEU A 201 -4.45 -8.14 5.89
N ALA A 202 -3.55 -9.06 6.23
CA ALA A 202 -3.85 -10.50 6.28
C ALA A 202 -4.83 -10.86 7.43
N GLY A 203 -5.12 -9.89 8.30
CA GLY A 203 -6.08 -9.97 9.39
C GLY A 203 -5.45 -10.38 10.72
N PHE A 204 -4.14 -10.22 10.91
CA PHE A 204 -3.52 -10.36 12.22
C PHE A 204 -3.60 -9.03 12.98
N PRO A 205 -3.78 -9.06 14.31
CA PRO A 205 -3.86 -7.83 15.10
C PRO A 205 -2.55 -7.05 15.05
N ASP A 206 -2.68 -5.72 15.07
CA ASP A 206 -1.55 -4.84 15.31
C ASP A 206 -1.28 -4.75 16.82
N GLU A 207 -0.23 -5.45 17.28
CA GLU A 207 0.14 -5.53 18.70
C GLU A 207 1.04 -4.36 19.15
N ARG A 208 1.37 -3.42 18.25
CA ARG A 208 2.25 -2.29 18.58
C ARG A 208 1.55 -1.32 19.55
N PRO A 209 2.29 -0.72 20.49
CA PRO A 209 1.72 0.22 21.45
C PRO A 209 0.96 1.37 20.77
N GLY A 210 -0.27 1.62 21.21
CA GLY A 210 -1.11 2.71 20.70
C GLY A 210 -1.78 2.44 19.35
N ALA A 211 -1.53 1.32 18.66
CA ALA A 211 -2.12 1.05 17.34
C ALA A 211 -3.65 0.97 17.37
N VAL A 212 -4.22 0.29 18.37
CA VAL A 212 -5.67 0.14 18.52
C VAL A 212 -6.33 1.44 19.00
N GLU A 213 -5.67 2.19 19.88
CA GLU A 213 -6.17 3.46 20.43
C GLU A 213 -6.10 4.60 19.41
N ALA A 214 -5.09 4.56 18.53
CA ALA A 214 -4.89 5.51 17.44
C ALA A 214 -5.75 5.21 16.20
N GLY A 215 -6.51 4.11 16.19
CA GLY A 215 -7.51 3.80 15.16
C GLY A 215 -8.52 4.93 15.06
N GLY A 216 -8.20 5.92 14.22
CA GLY A 216 -8.77 7.26 14.29
C GLY A 216 -10.29 7.28 14.17
N GLY A 217 -10.92 8.21 14.90
CA GLY A 217 -12.32 8.56 14.72
C GLY A 217 -12.55 9.36 13.43
N ALA A 218 -13.82 9.58 13.09
CA ALA A 218 -14.17 10.46 11.99
C ALA A 218 -13.56 11.87 12.19
N GLY A 219 -12.86 12.38 11.18
CA GLY A 219 -12.23 13.69 11.26
C GLY A 219 -13.25 14.83 11.36
N PRO A 220 -12.84 16.05 11.77
CA PRO A 220 -13.75 17.17 12.00
C PRO A 220 -14.63 17.51 10.80
N ALA A 221 -14.09 17.41 9.57
CA ALA A 221 -14.81 17.67 8.33
C ALA A 221 -15.99 16.70 8.13
N SER A 222 -15.74 15.39 8.30
CA SER A 222 -16.77 14.35 8.18
C SER A 222 -17.85 14.44 9.28
N LEU A 223 -17.52 15.06 10.43
CA LEU A 223 -18.47 15.26 11.53
C LEU A 223 -19.35 16.51 11.39
N VAL A 224 -19.11 17.40 10.42
CA VAL A 224 -19.85 18.67 10.29
C VAL A 224 -21.36 18.43 10.19
N GLY A 225 -21.79 17.47 9.38
CA GLY A 225 -23.22 17.13 9.23
C GLY A 225 -23.86 16.64 10.54
N LEU A 226 -23.14 15.84 11.32
CA LEU A 226 -23.61 15.35 12.62
C LEU A 226 -23.73 16.49 13.65
N ARG A 227 -22.72 17.39 13.69
CA ARG A 227 -22.72 18.55 14.58
C ARG A 227 -23.89 19.50 14.26
N LEU A 228 -24.11 19.76 12.97
CA LEU A 228 -25.27 20.53 12.49
C LEU A 228 -26.60 19.90 12.92
N ALA A 229 -26.75 18.58 12.75
CA ALA A 229 -27.96 17.87 13.18
C ALA A 229 -28.20 17.93 14.71
N ARG A 230 -27.13 18.14 15.50
CA ARG A 230 -27.20 18.33 16.96
C ARG A 230 -27.43 19.80 17.37
N GLY A 231 -27.55 20.72 16.42
CA GLY A 231 -27.75 22.15 16.69
C GLY A 231 -26.47 22.90 17.03
N GLU A 232 -25.29 22.32 16.77
CA GLU A 232 -24.02 23.04 16.89
C GLU A 232 -23.86 23.98 15.69
N ALA A 233 -23.59 25.27 15.95
CA ALA A 233 -23.38 26.26 14.88
C ALA A 233 -21.98 26.06 14.25
N PRO A 234 -21.87 25.72 12.95
CA PRO A 234 -20.57 25.64 12.31
C PRO A 234 -20.04 27.04 12.04
N ARG A 235 -18.71 27.16 11.99
CA ARG A 235 -18.05 28.33 11.40
C ARG A 235 -18.28 28.27 9.90
N VAL A 236 -19.24 29.05 9.40
CA VAL A 236 -19.46 29.22 7.95
C VAL A 236 -18.27 29.97 7.38
N VAL A 237 -17.51 29.32 6.50
CA VAL A 237 -16.48 29.98 5.71
C VAL A 237 -17.18 30.55 4.48
N HIS A 238 -17.38 31.86 4.47
CA HIS A 238 -17.86 32.54 3.28
C HIS A 238 -16.81 32.41 2.16
N PRO A 239 -17.22 32.27 0.88
CA PRO A 239 -16.29 32.32 -0.24
C PRO A 239 -15.40 33.57 -0.11
N ARG A 240 -14.10 33.43 -0.41
CA ARG A 240 -13.19 34.57 -0.45
C ARG A 240 -13.70 35.58 -1.46
N ASP A 241 -13.95 36.78 -0.96
CA ASP A 241 -14.23 38.03 -1.69
C ASP A 241 -15.47 38.00 -2.59
N ALA A 242 -16.64 38.10 -1.96
CA ALA A 242 -17.67 38.98 -2.53
C ALA A 242 -17.20 40.43 -2.27
N GLU A 243 -16.28 40.93 -3.10
CA GLU A 243 -16.12 42.37 -3.22
C GLU A 243 -17.46 42.93 -3.70
N GLU A 244 -18.14 43.61 -2.78
CA GLU A 244 -19.31 44.43 -3.04
C GLU A 244 -18.90 45.52 -4.04
N GLY A 245 -19.19 45.28 -5.31
CA GLY A 245 -19.16 46.32 -6.34
C GLY A 245 -20.37 47.23 -6.18
N GLU A 246 -20.13 48.43 -5.68
CA GLU A 246 -20.98 49.62 -5.87
C GLU A 246 -20.19 50.67 -6.70
#